data_AF-A0A2N9MVB0-F1
#
_entry.id   AF-A0A2N9MVB0-F1
#
_cell.length_a   1.000
_cell.length_b   1.000
_cell.length_c   1.000
_cell.angle_alpha   90.00
_cell.angle_beta   90.00
_cell.angle_gamma   90.00
#
_symmetry.space_group_name_H-M   'P 1'
#
loop_
_entity.id
_entity.type
_entity.pdbx_description
1 polymer ?
#
loop_
_entity_poly.entity_id
_entity_poly.type
_entity_poly.pdbx_seq_one_letter_code
_entity_poly.pdbx_strand_id
1 'polypeptide(L)'
;MASLLRDKLSRTDDARALLRQIYDTEVDPIPDLDNKTLTVRLHHLTQAAHDEAARYLCEQRNVTTTVSPDTELKLIYQLGASQIP
;
A
#
# COMPACT_ATOMS: atom_id res chain seq x y z
N MET A 1 -6.62 10.40 -4.92
CA MET A 1 -6.38 8.97 -4.56
C MET A 1 -7.35 8.03 -5.27
N ALA A 2 -8.67 8.18 -5.13
CA ALA A 2 -9.64 7.30 -5.82
C ALA A 2 -9.45 7.23 -7.34
N SER A 3 -9.06 8.34 -7.99
CA SER A 3 -8.82 8.36 -9.44
C SER A 3 -7.70 7.43 -9.93
N LEU A 4 -6.69 7.12 -9.11
CA LEU A 4 -5.62 6.18 -9.47
C LEU A 4 -6.11 4.73 -9.58
N LEU A 5 -7.16 4.38 -8.84
CA LEU A 5 -7.72 3.03 -8.82
C LEU A 5 -8.91 2.87 -9.78
N ARG A 6 -9.45 3.97 -10.30
CA ARG A 6 -10.56 3.96 -11.26
C ARG A 6 -10.20 3.26 -12.58
N ASP A 7 -8.95 3.38 -13.02
CA ASP A 7 -8.50 2.75 -14.28
C ASP A 7 -8.26 1.24 -14.15
N LYS A 8 -8.21 0.73 -12.92
CA LYS A 8 -7.96 -0.69 -12.61
C LYS A 8 -9.19 -1.43 -12.09
N LEU A 9 -10.26 -0.72 -11.73
CA LEU A 9 -11.49 -1.30 -11.23
C LEU A 9 -12.65 -0.96 -12.17
N SER A 10 -13.35 -1.97 -12.67
CA SER A 10 -14.44 -1.80 -13.65
C SER A 10 -15.62 -0.95 -13.14
N ARG A 11 -15.72 -0.68 -11.84
CA ARG A 11 -16.77 0.16 -11.25
C ARG A 11 -16.20 1.17 -10.25
N THR A 12 -16.57 2.42 -10.43
CA THR A 12 -16.08 3.57 -9.65
C THR A 12 -16.44 3.52 -8.16
N ASP A 13 -17.60 2.95 -7.80
CA ASP A 13 -18.02 2.77 -6.40
C ASP A 13 -17.13 1.78 -5.65
N ASP A 14 -16.68 0.72 -6.32
CA ASP A 14 -15.81 -0.30 -5.75
C ASP A 14 -14.43 0.27 -5.39
N ALA A 15 -13.93 1.24 -6.17
CA ALA A 15 -12.65 1.91 -5.89
C ALA A 15 -12.64 2.68 -4.56
N ARG A 16 -13.75 3.37 -4.22
CA ARG A 16 -13.83 4.13 -2.97
C ARG A 16 -14.16 3.24 -1.78
N ALA A 17 -14.87 2.13 -1.99
CA ALA A 17 -15.07 1.10 -0.98
C ALA A 17 -13.73 0.40 -0.64
N LEU A 18 -12.98 0.01 -1.67
CA LEU A 18 -11.65 -0.58 -1.53
C LEU A 18 -10.68 0.33 -0.80
N LEU A 19 -10.61 1.62 -1.15
CA LEU A 19 -9.76 2.56 -0.43
C LEU A 19 -10.12 2.68 1.04
N ARG A 20 -11.42 2.71 1.37
CA ARG A 20 -11.88 2.74 2.76
C ARG A 20 -11.41 1.48 3.49
N GLN A 21 -11.57 0.32 2.88
CA GLN A 21 -11.09 -0.93 3.45
C GLN A 21 -9.58 -0.91 3.67
N ILE A 22 -8.79 -0.44 2.69
CA ILE A 22 -7.32 -0.35 2.81
C ILE A 22 -6.91 0.60 3.94
N TYR A 23 -7.57 1.74 4.11
CA TYR A 23 -7.26 2.68 5.21
C TYR A 23 -7.73 2.21 6.58
N ASP A 24 -8.75 1.35 6.63
CA ASP A 24 -9.27 0.75 7.87
C ASP A 24 -8.53 -0.54 8.25
N THR A 25 -7.75 -1.09 7.32
CA THR A 25 -6.93 -2.28 7.56
C THR A 25 -5.71 -1.87 8.36
N GLU A 26 -5.49 -2.53 9.50
CA GLU A 26 -4.26 -2.40 10.25
C GLU A 26 -3.07 -2.72 9.34
N VAL A 27 -1.97 -2.00 9.53
CA VAL A 27 -0.74 -2.21 8.77
C VAL A 27 0.36 -2.50 9.76
N ASP A 28 1.28 -3.37 9.37
CA ASP A 28 2.49 -3.62 10.16
C ASP A 28 3.56 -2.59 9.77
N PRO A 29 3.92 -1.64 10.64
CA PRO A 29 5.10 -0.80 10.44
C PRO A 29 6.35 -1.60 10.81
N ILE A 30 7.23 -1.83 9.84
CA ILE A 30 8.50 -2.55 10.02
C ILE A 30 9.64 -1.55 9.77
N PRO A 31 10.23 -0.96 10.83
CA PRO A 31 11.35 -0.07 10.69
C PRO A 31 12.63 -0.84 10.39
N ASP A 32 13.39 -0.35 9.40
CA ASP A 32 14.75 -0.77 9.10
C ASP A 32 15.65 0.46 9.23
N LEU A 33 16.31 0.54 10.39
CA LEU A 33 17.13 1.69 10.76
C LEU A 33 18.45 1.74 9.98
N ASP A 34 18.98 0.58 9.59
CA ASP A 34 20.23 0.46 8.83
C ASP A 34 20.06 1.03 7.42
N ASN A 35 18.95 0.70 6.76
CA ASN A 35 18.62 1.22 5.44
C ASN A 35 17.84 2.54 5.47
N LYS A 36 17.52 3.06 6.65
CA LYS A 36 16.66 4.24 6.86
C LYS A 36 15.31 4.13 6.14
N THR A 37 14.67 2.97 6.25
CA THR A 37 13.36 2.74 5.65
C THR A 37 12.33 2.33 6.69
N LEU A 38 11.07 2.63 6.41
CA LEU A 38 9.93 2.16 7.19
C LEU A 38 9.00 1.45 6.22
N THR A 39 8.97 0.13 6.31
CA THR A 39 8.10 -0.67 5.47
C THR A 39 6.69 -0.68 6.08
N VAL A 40 5.72 -0.16 5.35
CA VAL A 40 4.30 -0.22 5.66
C VAL A 40 3.73 -1.43 4.93
N ARG A 41 3.52 -2.52 5.66
CA ARG A 41 3.00 -3.76 5.09
C ARG A 41 1.48 -3.82 5.22
N LEU A 42 0.80 -3.85 4.08
CA LEU A 42 -0.63 -4.08 3.98
C LEU A 42 -0.93 -5.59 4.03
N HIS A 43 -2.01 -5.98 4.68
CA HIS A 43 -2.48 -7.37 4.63
C HIS A 43 -3.20 -7.67 3.30
N HIS A 44 -3.22 -8.95 2.94
CA HIS A 44 -4.01 -9.42 1.80
C HIS A 44 -5.50 -9.16 2.02
N LEU A 45 -6.18 -8.79 0.95
CA LEU A 45 -7.61 -8.57 0.90
C LEU A 45 -8.31 -9.85 0.45
N THR A 46 -9.63 -9.86 0.57
CA THR A 46 -10.45 -11.06 0.33
C THR A 46 -10.53 -11.50 -1.13
N GLN A 47 -10.12 -10.66 -2.09
CA GLN A 47 -10.19 -10.96 -3.53
C GLN A 47 -8.88 -10.61 -4.25
N ALA A 48 -8.48 -11.45 -5.20
CA ALA A 48 -7.27 -11.25 -6.00
C ALA A 48 -7.25 -9.91 -6.77
N ALA A 49 -8.40 -9.46 -7.26
CA ALA A 49 -8.52 -8.16 -7.95
C ALA A 49 -8.26 -6.97 -7.01
N HIS A 50 -8.67 -7.09 -5.73
CA HIS A 50 -8.39 -6.09 -4.71
C HIS A 50 -6.91 -6.08 -4.32
N ASP A 51 -6.29 -7.25 -4.23
CA ASP A 51 -4.85 -7.37 -4.03
C ASP A 51 -4.04 -6.77 -5.19
N GLU A 52 -4.45 -6.98 -6.43
CA GLU A 52 -3.80 -6.36 -7.59
C GLU A 52 -3.89 -4.83 -7.54
N ALA A 53 -5.07 -4.31 -7.25
CA ALA A 53 -5.30 -2.88 -7.08
C ALA A 53 -4.49 -2.29 -5.91
N ALA A 54 -4.39 -3.01 -4.77
CA ALA A 54 -3.60 -2.60 -3.62
C ALA A 54 -2.10 -2.62 -3.91
N ARG A 55 -1.60 -3.64 -4.63
CA ARG A 55 -0.20 -3.71 -5.07
C ARG A 55 0.16 -2.53 -5.99
N TYR A 56 -0.70 -2.23 -6.95
CA TYR A 56 -0.52 -1.07 -7.83
C TYR A 56 -0.48 0.24 -7.03
N LEU A 57 -1.35 0.40 -6.03
CA LEU A 57 -1.31 1.57 -5.15
C LEU A 57 0.01 1.67 -4.37
N CYS A 58 0.54 0.55 -3.87
CA CYS A 58 1.83 0.51 -3.18
C CYS A 58 2.97 0.94 -4.10
N GLU A 59 3.01 0.46 -5.34
CA GLU A 59 4.00 0.88 -6.34
C GLU A 59 3.96 2.39 -6.59
N GLN A 60 2.76 2.93 -6.83
CA GLN A 60 2.58 4.37 -7.06
C GLN A 60 3.01 5.21 -5.84
N ARG A 61 2.75 4.71 -4.62
CA ARG A 61 3.22 5.35 -3.39
C ARG A 61 4.74 5.31 -3.28
N ASN A 62 5.37 4.20 -3.63
CA ASN A 62 6.82 4.05 -3.58
C ASN A 62 7.56 4.95 -4.59
N VAL A 63 6.96 5.23 -5.75
CA VAL A 63 7.50 6.18 -6.72
C VAL A 63 7.65 7.58 -6.12
N THR A 64 6.69 8.01 -5.29
CA THR A 64 6.73 9.36 -4.68
C THR A 64 7.82 9.54 -3.63
N THR A 65 8.57 8.49 -3.27
CA THR A 65 9.72 8.53 -2.34
C THR A 65 9.43 9.41 -1.12
N THR A 66 8.35 9.10 -0.40
CA THR A 66 7.95 9.86 0.79
C THR A 66 8.87 9.55 1.96
N VAL A 67 9.34 10.58 2.65
CA VAL A 67 10.11 10.46 3.89
C VAL A 67 9.22 10.93 5.04
N SER A 68 9.21 10.17 6.14
CA SER A 68 8.45 10.53 7.33
C SER A 68 9.13 11.72 8.05
N PRO A 69 8.40 12.80 8.38
CA PRO A 69 8.98 14.02 8.94
C PRO A 69 9.55 13.81 10.35
N ASP A 70 9.00 12.88 11.13
CA ASP A 70 9.39 12.68 12.53
C ASP A 70 10.54 11.68 12.71
N THR A 71 10.82 10.86 11.69
CA THR A 71 11.77 9.73 11.80
C THR A 71 12.84 9.73 10.71
N GLU A 72 12.71 10.58 9.68
CA GLU A 72 13.56 10.59 8.49
C GLU A 72 13.63 9.25 7.73
N LEU A 73 12.73 8.32 8.04
CA LEU A 73 12.65 7.02 7.38
C LEU A 73 11.90 7.16 6.06
N LYS A 74 12.48 6.61 4.99
CA LYS A 74 11.81 6.48 3.70
C LYS A 74 10.69 5.45 3.80
N LEU A 75 9.48 5.83 3.45
CA LEU A 75 8.33 4.94 3.45
C LEU A 75 8.39 3.99 2.25
N ILE A 76 8.24 2.69 2.53
CA ILE A 76 8.13 1.64 1.51
C ILE A 76 6.82 0.90 1.76
N TYR A 77 5.91 0.91 0.79
CA TYR A 77 4.63 0.23 0.87
C TYR A 77 4.72 -1.13 0.19
N GLN A 78 4.21 -2.18 0.84
CA GLN A 78 4.17 -3.54 0.30
C GLN A 78 2.86 -4.23 0.66
N LEU A 79 2.37 -5.13 -0.20
CA LEU A 79 1.20 -5.95 0.06
C LEU A 79 1.63 -7.38 0.41
N GLY A 80 1.17 -7.88 1.55
CA GLY A 80 1.52 -9.17 2.10
C GLY A 80 2.95 -9.22 2.64
N ALA A 81 3.30 -10.31 3.32
CA ALA A 81 4.70 -10.66 3.47
C ALA A 81 5.20 -11.05 2.08
N SER A 82 6.30 -10.44 1.60
CA SER A 82 6.96 -10.93 0.39
C SER A 82 7.16 -12.43 0.57
N GLN A 83 6.52 -13.25 -0.26
CA GLN A 83 6.82 -14.67 -0.30
C GLN A 83 8.33 -14.77 -0.50
N ILE A 84 9.00 -15.30 0.52
CA ILE A 84 10.38 -15.73 0.41
C ILE A 84 10.37 -16.75 -0.75
N PRO A 85 11.16 -16.54 -1.82
CA PRO A 85 11.23 -17.49 -2.93
C PRO A 85 11.74 -18.86 -2.48
#